data_AF-A0AAW1T0F6-F1
#
_entry.id   AF-A0AAW1T0F6-F1
#
_cell.length_a   1.000
_cell.length_b   1.000
_cell.length_c   1.000
_cell.angle_alpha   90.00
_cell.angle_beta   90.00
_cell.angle_gamma   90.00
#
_symmetry.space_group_name_H-M   'P 1'
#
loop_
_entity.id
_entity.type
_entity.pdbx_description
1 polymer ?
#
loop_
_entity_poly.entity_id
_entity_poly.type
_entity_poly.pdbx_seq_one_letter_code
_entity_poly.pdbx_strand_id
1 'polypeptide(L)'
;MWWPFGRSKKEEPPLVPAETKARLQRKCVATRRAWQSCVQANKEDPHPPCERLAIRHMECLAEVVAPAEATLFQQCTSRTGNRTLMDGRECSQEAADMASSLQKIGLYPFIIQPKKKAGKRRRKREASPMDSAE
;
A
#
# COMPACT_ATOMS: atom_id res chain seq x y z
N MET A 1 -37.07 -31.24 -11.08
CA MET A 1 -36.98 -29.92 -10.40
C MET A 1 -35.56 -29.41 -10.53
N TRP A 2 -35.32 -28.50 -11.49
CA TRP A 2 -34.06 -27.79 -11.61
C TRP A 2 -34.03 -26.65 -10.60
N TRP A 3 -33.00 -26.60 -9.75
CA TRP A 3 -32.73 -25.49 -8.85
C TRP A 3 -31.94 -24.40 -9.59
N PRO A 4 -32.45 -23.17 -9.70
CA PRO A 4 -31.64 -22.05 -10.15
C PRO A 4 -31.19 -21.22 -8.93
N PHE A 5 -30.05 -20.55 -9.06
CA PHE A 5 -29.55 -19.51 -8.13
C PHE A 5 -28.83 -19.96 -6.85
N GLY A 6 -27.66 -20.55 -7.04
CA GLY A 6 -26.52 -20.34 -6.14
C GLY A 6 -25.50 -19.38 -6.76
N ARG A 7 -25.92 -18.20 -7.24
CA ARG A 7 -24.96 -17.15 -7.61
C ARG A 7 -24.29 -16.71 -6.32
N SER A 8 -23.10 -17.22 -6.07
CA SER A 8 -22.14 -16.63 -5.14
C SER A 8 -22.02 -15.16 -5.49
N LYS A 9 -22.73 -14.29 -4.77
CA LYS A 9 -22.39 -12.88 -4.70
C LYS A 9 -20.95 -12.90 -4.20
N LYS A 10 -20.00 -12.61 -5.08
CA LYS A 10 -18.71 -12.08 -4.65
C LYS A 10 -19.08 -10.92 -3.74
N GLU A 11 -18.94 -11.11 -2.43
CA GLU A 11 -18.91 -10.02 -1.48
C GLU A 11 -17.81 -9.09 -1.98
N GLU A 12 -18.22 -8.04 -2.68
CA GLU A 12 -17.34 -6.95 -3.00
C GLU A 12 -16.86 -6.42 -1.64
N PRO A 13 -15.53 -6.36 -1.40
CA PRO A 13 -15.01 -5.88 -0.13
C PRO A 13 -15.64 -4.50 0.12
N PRO A 14 -16.11 -4.22 1.35
CA PRO A 14 -16.80 -2.98 1.65
C PRO A 14 -15.95 -1.80 1.17
N LEU A 15 -16.47 -1.12 0.15
CA LEU A 15 -15.75 -0.06 -0.54
C LEU A 15 -15.56 1.07 0.47
N VAL A 16 -14.31 1.35 0.86
CA VAL A 16 -13.98 2.48 1.73
C VAL A 16 -14.58 3.74 1.10
N PRO A 17 -15.41 4.52 1.83
CA PRO A 17 -16.03 5.72 1.30
C PRO A 17 -15.00 6.65 0.65
N ALA A 18 -15.38 7.31 -0.45
CA ALA A 18 -14.47 8.16 -1.22
C ALA A 18 -13.83 9.26 -0.35
N GLU A 19 -14.58 9.81 0.61
CA GLU A 19 -14.09 10.78 1.59
C GLU A 19 -13.02 10.19 2.51
N THR A 20 -13.26 8.98 3.03
CA THR A 20 -12.28 8.27 3.86
C THR A 20 -11.01 7.99 3.08
N LYS A 21 -11.12 7.61 1.80
CA LYS A 21 -9.96 7.41 0.92
C LYS A 21 -9.18 8.72 0.71
N ALA A 22 -9.87 9.84 0.48
CA ALA A 22 -9.23 11.15 0.33
C ALA A 22 -8.57 11.62 1.65
N ARG A 23 -9.17 11.32 2.80
CA ARG A 23 -8.61 11.61 4.12
C ARG A 23 -7.35 10.77 4.38
N LEU A 24 -7.41 9.46 4.10
CA LEU A 24 -6.26 8.54 4.18
C LEU A 24 -5.11 8.98 3.28
N GLN A 25 -5.41 9.35 2.03
CA GLN A 25 -4.40 9.84 1.09
C GLN A 25 -3.69 11.09 1.58
N ARG A 26 -4.39 12.01 2.26
CA ARG A 26 -3.80 13.22 2.83
C ARG A 26 -3.01 12.92 4.11
N LYS A 27 -3.60 12.18 5.04
CA LYS A 27 -3.00 11.88 6.35
C LYS A 27 -1.76 11.00 6.23
N CYS A 28 -1.82 9.95 5.42
CA CYS A 28 -0.76 8.95 5.31
C CYS A 28 0.17 9.17 4.10
N VAL A 29 0.16 10.36 3.48
CA VAL A 29 0.99 10.65 2.29
C VAL A 29 2.49 10.55 2.60
N ALA A 30 2.90 11.02 3.78
CA ALA A 30 4.31 11.08 4.18
C ALA A 30 4.88 9.67 4.38
N THR A 31 4.19 8.84 5.18
CA THR A 31 4.58 7.44 5.43
C THR A 31 4.55 6.62 4.15
N ARG A 32 3.52 6.83 3.29
CA ARG A 32 3.45 6.18 1.98
C ARG A 32 4.64 6.53 1.10
N ARG A 33 5.00 7.81 0.99
CA ARG A 33 6.14 8.28 0.17
C ARG A 33 7.47 7.74 0.70
N ALA A 34 7.66 7.74 2.01
CA ALA A 34 8.87 7.21 2.64
C ALA A 34 9.02 5.71 2.33
N TRP A 35 7.96 4.92 2.55
CA TRP A 35 7.95 3.50 2.22
C TRP A 35 8.21 3.25 0.73
N GLN A 36 7.52 3.96 -0.17
CA GLN A 36 7.73 3.83 -1.62
C GLN A 36 9.15 4.21 -2.04
N SER A 37 9.74 5.23 -1.43
CA SER A 37 11.13 5.64 -1.72
C SER A 37 12.12 4.58 -1.26
N CYS A 38 11.88 3.97 -0.08
CA CYS A 38 12.69 2.86 0.40
C CYS A 38 12.62 1.65 -0.54
N VAL A 39 11.42 1.25 -0.98
CA VAL A 39 11.23 0.14 -1.92
C VAL A 39 11.91 0.43 -3.27
N GLN A 40 11.90 1.69 -3.71
CA GLN A 40 12.59 2.10 -4.94
C GLN A 40 14.12 2.13 -4.80
N ALA A 41 14.64 2.39 -3.60
CA ALA A 41 16.07 2.33 -3.31
C ALA A 41 16.56 0.87 -3.18
N ASN A 42 15.73 -0.01 -2.60
CA ASN A 42 16.05 -1.41 -2.33
C ASN A 42 15.23 -2.34 -3.24
N LYS A 43 15.42 -2.23 -4.56
CA LYS A 43 14.61 -2.99 -5.55
C LYS A 43 14.90 -4.49 -5.54
N GLU A 44 16.13 -4.88 -5.23
CA GLU A 44 16.58 -6.27 -5.25
C GLU A 44 16.13 -7.01 -3.99
N ASP A 45 16.22 -6.36 -2.82
CA ASP A 45 15.74 -6.89 -1.56
C ASP A 45 15.12 -5.80 -0.67
N PRO A 46 13.82 -5.49 -0.82
CA PRO A 46 13.15 -4.45 -0.04
C PRO A 46 12.91 -4.87 1.42
N HIS A 47 13.02 -6.16 1.73
CA HIS A 47 12.97 -6.71 3.08
C HIS A 47 14.40 -7.00 3.54
N PRO A 48 14.84 -6.70 4.77
CA PRO A 48 14.19 -5.98 5.86
C PRO A 48 14.20 -4.43 5.83
N PRO A 49 14.96 -3.69 4.98
CA PRO A 49 15.20 -2.27 5.21
C PRO A 49 13.94 -1.40 5.15
N CYS A 50 12.90 -1.85 4.46
CA CYS A 50 11.65 -1.09 4.30
C CYS A 50 10.50 -1.56 5.20
N GLU A 51 10.69 -2.63 5.97
CA GLU A 51 9.65 -3.24 6.80
C GLU A 51 9.10 -2.26 7.84
N ARG A 52 9.98 -1.55 8.55
CA ARG A 52 9.60 -0.52 9.53
C ARG A 52 8.71 0.57 8.92
N LEU A 53 9.01 0.99 7.69
CA LEU A 53 8.22 1.99 6.98
C LEU A 53 6.88 1.43 6.49
N ALA A 54 6.84 0.15 6.11
CA ALA A 54 5.60 -0.55 5.79
C ALA A 54 4.67 -0.64 7.02
N ILE A 55 5.21 -1.01 8.19
CA ILE A 55 4.47 -1.06 9.45
C ILE A 55 3.94 0.31 9.85
N ARG A 56 4.78 1.36 9.79
CA ARG A 56 4.33 2.74 10.02
C ARG A 56 3.25 3.21 9.05
N HIS A 57 3.30 2.73 7.80
CA HIS A 57 2.24 3.01 6.84
C HIS A 57 0.94 2.27 7.20
N MET A 58 1.02 0.98 7.58
CA MET A 58 -0.11 0.19 8.07
C MET A 58 -0.78 0.85 9.28
N GLU A 59 0.01 1.22 10.29
CA GLU A 59 -0.46 1.90 11.49
C GLU A 59 -1.24 3.17 11.14
N CYS A 60 -0.69 4.03 10.27
CA CYS A 60 -1.37 5.27 9.86
C CYS A 60 -2.73 5.02 9.18
N LEU A 61 -2.82 3.98 8.34
CA LEU A 61 -4.09 3.61 7.70
C LEU A 61 -5.07 3.05 8.73
N ALA A 62 -4.58 2.15 9.60
CA ALA A 62 -5.35 1.51 10.65
C ALA A 62 -5.93 2.54 11.63
N GLU A 63 -5.22 3.61 11.99
CA GLU A 63 -5.75 4.69 12.83
C GLU A 63 -7.06 5.31 12.32
N VAL A 64 -7.35 5.20 11.02
CA VAL A 64 -8.57 5.76 10.41
C VAL A 64 -9.64 4.70 10.18
N VAL A 65 -9.26 3.48 9.83
CA VAL A 65 -10.19 2.43 9.38
C VAL A 65 -10.37 1.27 10.37
N ALA A 66 -9.39 1.09 11.26
CA ALA A 66 -9.26 0.01 12.24
C ALA A 66 -8.61 0.58 13.53
N PRO A 67 -9.24 1.60 14.17
CA PRO A 67 -8.61 2.35 15.26
C PRO A 67 -8.37 1.51 16.52
N ALA A 68 -9.17 0.46 16.72
CA ALA A 68 -8.99 -0.46 17.85
C ALA A 68 -7.69 -1.25 17.68
N GLU A 69 -7.45 -1.81 16.50
CA GLU A 69 -6.25 -2.56 16.14
C GLU A 69 -5.00 -1.67 16.17
N ALA A 70 -5.12 -0.43 15.66
CA ALA A 70 -4.05 0.56 15.76
C ALA A 70 -3.69 0.89 17.22
N THR A 71 -4.71 1.03 18.08
CA THR A 71 -4.50 1.31 19.51
C THR A 71 -3.83 0.14 20.21
N LEU A 72 -4.23 -1.10 19.93
CA LEU A 72 -3.60 -2.31 20.47
C LEU A 72 -2.12 -2.39 20.06
N PHE A 73 -1.83 -2.13 18.78
CA PHE A 73 -0.46 -2.06 18.30
C PHE A 73 0.37 -0.97 18.99
N GLN A 74 -0.21 0.22 19.22
CA GLN A 74 0.45 1.31 19.96
C GLN A 74 0.71 0.95 21.43
N GLN A 75 -0.24 0.29 22.09
CA GLN A 75 -0.06 -0.21 23.44
C GLN A 75 1.05 -1.27 23.52
N CYS A 76 1.12 -2.18 22.56
CA CYS A 76 2.18 -3.18 22.53
C CYS A 76 3.56 -2.55 22.24
N THR A 77 3.65 -1.64 21.26
CA THR A 77 4.90 -0.93 20.92
C THR A 77 5.42 -0.04 22.06
N SER A 78 4.52 0.63 22.79
CA SER A 78 4.89 1.42 23.97
C SER A 78 5.42 0.56 25.12
N ARG A 79 4.84 -0.62 25.37
CA ARG A 79 5.32 -1.58 26.38
C ARG A 79 6.70 -2.15 26.05
N THR A 80 6.98 -2.35 24.76
CA THR A 80 8.20 -2.97 24.26
C THR A 80 9.30 -1.96 23.90
N GLY A 81 9.07 -0.67 24.14
CA GLY A 81 10.05 0.39 23.85
C GLY A 81 10.35 0.57 22.36
N ASN A 82 9.38 0.31 21.48
CA ASN A 82 9.51 0.30 20.02
C ASN A 82 10.44 -0.79 19.43
N ARG A 83 10.87 -1.79 20.22
CA ARG A 83 11.64 -2.96 19.72
C ARG A 83 10.92 -3.76 18.65
N THR A 84 9.59 -3.70 18.70
CA THR A 84 8.63 -4.16 17.69
C THR A 84 9.05 -3.89 16.24
N LEU A 85 9.64 -2.71 15.99
CA LEU A 85 10.00 -2.27 14.64
C LEU A 85 11.37 -2.80 14.16
N MET A 86 12.14 -3.44 15.04
CA MET A 86 13.52 -3.89 14.78
C MET A 86 13.62 -5.41 14.66
N ASP A 87 12.92 -6.16 15.52
CA ASP A 87 13.09 -7.61 15.62
C ASP A 87 11.96 -8.43 14.96
N GLY A 88 10.89 -7.78 14.49
CA GLY A 88 9.77 -8.40 13.76
C GLY A 88 8.93 -9.44 14.53
N ARG A 89 9.34 -9.80 15.76
CA ARG A 89 8.67 -10.82 16.58
C ARG A 89 7.71 -10.23 17.61
N GLU A 90 8.12 -9.14 18.25
CA GLU A 90 7.27 -8.47 19.23
C GLU A 90 6.11 -7.76 18.54
N CYS A 91 4.92 -7.81 19.15
CA CYS A 91 3.65 -7.32 18.62
C CYS A 91 3.29 -7.77 17.19
N SER A 92 3.81 -8.92 16.77
CA SER A 92 3.53 -9.52 15.45
C SER A 92 2.05 -9.87 15.30
N GLN A 93 1.39 -10.25 16.39
CA GLN A 93 -0.05 -10.52 16.40
C GLN A 93 -0.86 -9.25 16.12
N GLU A 94 -0.58 -8.15 16.82
CA GLU A 94 -1.27 -6.87 16.62
C GLU A 94 -1.00 -6.30 15.22
N ALA A 95 0.21 -6.49 14.70
CA ALA A 95 0.54 -6.15 13.31
C ALA A 95 -0.25 -7.00 12.31
N ALA A 96 -0.41 -8.30 12.56
CA ALA A 96 -1.21 -9.20 11.73
C ALA A 96 -2.71 -8.85 11.78
N ASP A 97 -3.21 -8.46 12.95
CA ASP A 97 -4.60 -8.04 13.14
C ASP A 97 -4.88 -6.73 12.36
N MET A 98 -3.97 -5.74 12.44
CA MET A 98 -4.05 -4.54 11.59
C MET A 98 -4.03 -4.90 10.10
N ALA A 99 -3.11 -5.77 9.67
CA ALA A 99 -3.01 -6.19 8.27
C ALA A 99 -4.29 -6.89 7.78
N SER A 100 -4.87 -7.76 8.61
CA SER A 100 -6.15 -8.44 8.35
C SER A 100 -7.30 -7.45 8.18
N SER A 101 -7.41 -6.46 9.08
CA SER A 101 -8.44 -5.42 9.00
C SER A 101 -8.27 -4.53 7.76
N LEU A 102 -7.04 -4.20 7.38
CA LEU A 102 -6.74 -3.47 6.14
C LEU A 102 -7.01 -4.31 4.87
N GLN A 103 -6.82 -5.63 4.94
CA GLN A 103 -7.06 -6.54 3.82
C GLN A 103 -8.56 -6.69 3.51
N LYS A 104 -9.41 -6.77 4.54
CA LYS A 104 -10.88 -6.85 4.39
C LYS A 104 -11.46 -5.68 3.58
N ILE A 105 -10.81 -4.51 3.63
CA ILE A 105 -11.21 -3.29 2.94
C ILE A 105 -10.36 -2.97 1.70
N GLY A 106 -9.46 -3.88 1.29
CA GLY A 106 -8.63 -3.73 0.09
C GLY A 106 -7.54 -2.67 0.18
N LEU A 107 -7.11 -2.28 1.38
CA LEU A 107 -5.97 -1.37 1.60
C LEU A 107 -4.64 -2.11 1.80
N TYR A 108 -4.67 -3.44 1.97
CA TYR A 108 -3.51 -4.31 2.13
C TYR A 108 -3.70 -5.62 1.32
N PRO A 109 -2.64 -6.25 0.74
CA PRO A 109 -1.26 -5.77 0.68
C PRO A 109 -1.15 -4.48 -0.14
N PHE A 110 -0.19 -3.64 0.21
CA PHE A 110 0.12 -2.43 -0.55
C PHE A 110 0.65 -2.85 -1.92
N ILE A 111 -0.24 -3.08 -2.89
CA ILE A 111 0.16 -3.64 -4.17
C ILE A 111 1.21 -2.69 -4.77
N ILE A 112 2.47 -3.13 -4.77
CA ILE A 112 3.55 -2.60 -5.58
C ILE A 112 3.14 -2.98 -7.00
N GLN A 113 2.20 -2.27 -7.60
CA GLN A 113 1.98 -2.45 -9.02
C GLN A 113 3.20 -1.84 -9.69
N PRO A 114 4.10 -2.64 -10.31
CA PRO A 114 5.02 -2.05 -11.26
C PRO A 114 4.13 -1.32 -12.25
N LYS A 115 4.28 0.01 -12.35
CA LYS A 115 3.63 0.76 -13.42
C LYS A 115 3.99 0.02 -14.70
N LYS A 116 3.02 -0.70 -15.31
CA LYS A 116 3.16 -1.17 -16.69
C LYS A 116 3.59 0.06 -17.45
N LYS A 117 4.83 0.05 -17.97
CA LYS A 117 5.43 1.18 -18.65
C LYS A 117 4.44 1.62 -19.72
N ALA A 118 3.68 2.68 -19.46
CA ALA A 118 2.85 3.31 -20.48
C ALA A 118 3.81 3.64 -21.61
N GLY A 119 3.53 3.05 -22.78
CA GLY A 119 4.46 2.98 -23.90
C GLY A 119 5.16 4.31 -24.11
N LYS A 120 6.49 4.24 -24.11
CA LYS A 120 7.38 5.33 -24.52
C LYS A 120 7.01 5.64 -25.98
N ARG A 121 6.05 6.53 -26.21
CA ARG A 121 5.80 7.11 -27.54
C ARG A 121 7.04 7.91 -27.87
N ARG A 122 8.02 7.25 -28.50
CA ARG A 122 9.10 7.87 -29.25
C ARG A 122 8.43 8.88 -30.17
N ARG A 123 8.49 10.17 -29.85
CA ARG A 123 8.28 11.22 -30.85
C ARG A 123 9.40 11.03 -31.86
N LYS A 124 9.08 10.38 -32.98
CA LYS A 124 9.89 10.38 -34.19
C LYS A 124 10.03 11.85 -34.57
N ARG A 125 11.19 12.46 -34.28
CA ARG A 125 11.56 13.72 -34.92
C ARG A 125 11.73 13.37 -36.39
N GLU A 126 10.72 13.69 -37.20
CA GLU A 126 10.88 13.75 -38.64
C GLU A 126 11.95 14.81 -38.92
N ALA A 127 13.10 14.35 -39.40
CA ALA A 127 14.06 15.23 -40.05
C ALA A 127 13.42 15.69 -41.36
N SER A 128 13.15 16.99 -41.47
CA SER A 128 12.77 17.61 -42.73
C SER A 128 13.89 17.40 -43.75
N PRO A 129 13.60 16.99 -44.99
CA PRO A 129 14.57 17.06 -46.07
C PRO A 129 14.74 18.53 -46.44
N MET A 130 15.94 19.08 -46.23
CA MET A 130 16.35 20.28 -46.96
C MET A 130 16.82 19.81 -48.33
N ASP A 131 15.97 20.05 -49.32
CA ASP A 131 16.28 19.89 -50.72
C ASP A 131 16.59 21.28 -51.30
N SER A 132 17.60 21.31 -52.18
CA SER A 132 17.91 22.32 -53.18
C SER A 132 18.46 23.69 -52.72
N ALA A 133 19.71 23.98 -53.08
CA ALA A 133 19.99 24.71 -54.33
C ALA A 133 21.48 25.06 -54.46
N GLU A 134 22.16 24.49 -55.46
CA GLU A 134 23.12 25.20 -56.32
C GLU A 134 23.14 24.55 -57.71
#